data_AF-A0A7W1FXQ9-F1
#
_entry.id   AF-A0A7W1FXQ9-F1
#
_cell.length_a   1.000
_cell.length_b   1.000
_cell.length_c   1.000
_cell.angle_alpha   90.00
_cell.angle_beta   90.00
_cell.angle_gamma   90.00
#
_symmetry.space_group_name_H-M   'P 1'
#
loop_
_entity.id
_entity.type
_entity.pdbx_description
1 polymer ?
#
loop_
_entity_poly.entity_id
_entity_poly.type
_entity_poly.pdbx_seq_one_letter_code
_entity_poly.pdbx_strand_id
1 'polypeptide(L)'
;MKDKLLIFLIILTLTSFTYSDKKNYKEIAGESYHPIVLGQKHTYTADLTKYTMYFDSSFTELGNKKYIKETIDYGDSQTFVYYREENKNIIYFKPDQKQETIEIPAIITIGMVWYESDSTWKYTITGIKETFETPTSIFLNCLVIQSENIDRKANPKHYRLYLQYYQRGRGYIGTKLGGLVYSYLNMDE
;
A
#
# COMPACT_ATOMS: atom_id res chain seq x y z
N MET A 1 -42.82 -43.86 20.90
CA MET A 1 -41.90 -42.89 21.55
C MET A 1 -40.56 -42.82 20.79
N LYS A 2 -40.57 -42.48 19.49
CA LYS A 2 -39.32 -42.28 18.71
C LYS A 2 -39.34 -41.03 17.80
N ASP A 3 -40.46 -40.32 17.71
CA ASP A 3 -40.62 -39.24 16.72
C ASP A 3 -40.60 -37.83 17.32
N LYS A 4 -40.18 -37.67 18.58
CA LYS A 4 -40.09 -36.36 19.26
C LYS A 4 -38.67 -35.91 19.59
N LEU A 5 -37.65 -36.54 18.99
CA LEU A 5 -36.23 -36.23 19.25
C LEU A 5 -35.49 -35.62 18.05
N LEU A 6 -36.20 -35.25 16.97
CA LEU A 6 -35.60 -34.70 15.74
C LEU A 6 -35.98 -33.22 15.48
N ILE A 7 -36.63 -32.55 16.42
CA ILE A 7 -36.98 -31.11 16.33
C ILE A 7 -36.10 -30.25 17.26
N PHE A 8 -35.11 -30.86 17.94
CA PHE A 8 -34.16 -30.13 18.78
C PHE A 8 -32.85 -29.77 18.06
N LEU A 9 -32.68 -30.14 16.78
CA LEU A 9 -31.39 -30.06 16.08
C LEU A 9 -31.25 -28.90 15.07
N ILE A 10 -32.24 -28.00 14.96
CA ILE A 10 -32.21 -26.90 13.96
C ILE A 10 -32.21 -25.50 14.60
N ILE A 11 -32.38 -25.40 15.92
CA ILE A 11 -32.49 -24.12 16.63
C ILE A 11 -31.27 -23.92 17.54
N LEU A 12 -30.04 -23.88 17.02
CA LEU A 12 -28.91 -23.27 17.75
C LEU A 12 -27.65 -22.99 16.90
N THR A 13 -27.78 -22.76 15.60
CA THR A 13 -26.67 -22.20 14.79
C THR A 13 -27.04 -20.84 14.22
N LEU A 14 -27.65 -19.99 15.06
CA LEU A 14 -27.47 -18.54 14.95
C LEU A 14 -26.06 -18.25 15.49
N THR A 15 -25.02 -18.66 14.76
CA THR A 15 -23.72 -18.04 14.95
C THR A 15 -23.92 -16.59 14.55
N SER A 16 -24.08 -15.74 15.56
CA SER A 16 -24.04 -14.30 15.43
C SER A 16 -22.74 -13.97 14.70
N PHE A 17 -22.81 -13.79 13.38
CA PHE A 17 -21.78 -13.07 12.67
C PHE A 17 -21.81 -11.68 13.29
N THR A 18 -20.94 -11.44 14.26
CA THR A 18 -20.65 -10.11 14.74
C THR A 18 -20.04 -9.40 13.55
N TYR A 19 -20.87 -8.70 12.79
CA TYR A 19 -20.42 -7.74 11.81
C TYR A 19 -19.68 -6.68 12.61
N SER A 20 -18.36 -6.80 12.70
CA SER A 20 -17.55 -5.74 13.30
C SER A 20 -17.68 -4.55 12.36
N ASP A 21 -18.25 -3.46 12.85
CA ASP A 21 -18.30 -2.22 12.08
C ASP A 21 -16.88 -1.84 11.66
N LYS A 22 -16.69 -1.60 10.36
CA LYS A 22 -15.41 -1.17 9.83
C LYS A 22 -15.06 0.20 10.39
N LYS A 23 -13.82 0.37 10.84
CA LYS A 23 -13.32 1.66 11.32
C LYS A 23 -13.07 2.60 10.15
N ASN A 24 -13.51 3.84 10.27
CA ASN A 24 -13.28 4.88 9.28
C ASN A 24 -12.04 5.71 9.64
N TYR A 25 -11.11 5.84 8.69
CA TYR A 25 -9.90 6.63 8.85
C TYR A 25 -9.89 7.79 7.85
N LYS A 26 -9.90 9.01 8.38
CA LYS A 26 -9.72 10.25 7.60
C LYS A 26 -8.25 10.57 7.45
N GLU A 27 -7.88 11.22 6.35
CA GLU A 27 -6.54 11.73 6.13
C GLU A 27 -6.09 12.71 7.21
N ILE A 28 -4.77 12.89 7.36
CA ILE A 28 -4.18 13.94 8.20
C ILE A 28 -3.87 15.12 7.26
N ALA A 29 -4.68 16.17 7.34
CA ALA A 29 -4.58 17.31 6.43
C ALA A 29 -3.21 18.03 6.57
N GLY A 30 -2.64 18.45 5.44
CA GLY A 30 -1.33 19.12 5.39
C GLY A 30 -0.15 18.17 5.24
N GLU A 31 -0.34 16.87 5.47
CA GLU A 31 0.74 15.88 5.39
C GLU A 31 0.99 15.34 3.97
N SER A 32 2.14 14.73 3.78
CA SER A 32 2.52 14.02 2.55
C SER A 32 1.70 12.73 2.34
N TYR A 33 1.48 12.35 1.08
CA TYR A 33 0.92 11.03 0.73
C TYR A 33 1.91 9.87 0.92
N HIS A 34 3.18 10.16 1.18
CA HIS A 34 4.21 9.20 1.54
C HIS A 34 5.15 9.86 2.57
N PRO A 35 4.74 9.92 3.85
CA PRO A 35 5.55 10.52 4.90
C PRO A 35 6.79 9.66 5.15
N ILE A 36 7.99 10.25 4.99
CA ILE A 36 9.27 9.56 5.21
C ILE A 36 9.70 9.86 6.65
N VAL A 37 9.28 9.02 7.60
CA VAL A 37 9.48 9.23 9.04
C VAL A 37 10.44 8.18 9.59
N LEU A 38 11.54 8.62 10.23
CA LEU A 38 12.53 7.74 10.85
C LEU A 38 11.88 6.78 11.85
N GLY A 39 12.20 5.49 11.74
CA GLY A 39 11.70 4.45 12.65
C GLY A 39 10.21 4.14 12.51
N GLN A 40 9.49 4.74 11.55
CA GLN A 40 8.08 4.40 11.31
C GLN A 40 7.97 2.96 10.82
N LYS A 41 6.97 2.25 11.33
CA LYS A 41 6.70 0.85 11.02
C LYS A 41 5.21 0.67 10.74
N HIS A 42 4.90 -0.10 9.72
CA HIS A 42 3.55 -0.44 9.28
C HIS A 42 3.47 -1.94 8.98
N THR A 43 2.39 -2.57 9.41
CA THR A 43 2.11 -3.98 9.09
C THR A 43 1.00 -4.04 8.06
N TYR A 44 1.18 -4.84 7.02
CA TYR A 44 0.23 -5.03 5.94
C TYR A 44 -0.18 -6.49 5.85
N THR A 45 -1.37 -6.71 5.32
CA THR A 45 -1.84 -8.03 4.89
C THR A 45 -1.86 -8.08 3.36
N ALA A 46 -1.27 -9.10 2.75
CA ALA A 46 -1.39 -9.42 1.33
C ALA A 46 -1.54 -10.93 1.14
N ASP A 47 -2.54 -11.34 0.36
CA ASP A 47 -2.84 -12.76 0.11
C ASP A 47 -2.85 -13.63 1.38
N LEU A 48 -3.53 -13.15 2.42
CA LEU A 48 -3.64 -13.76 3.77
C LEU A 48 -2.31 -13.87 4.55
N THR A 49 -1.20 -13.40 4.00
CA THR A 49 0.09 -13.29 4.68
C THR A 49 0.32 -11.88 5.19
N LYS A 50 1.12 -11.74 6.25
CA LYS A 50 1.52 -10.44 6.77
C LYS A 50 2.95 -10.13 6.36
N TYR A 51 3.20 -8.86 6.08
CA TYR A 51 4.54 -8.32 5.90
C TYR A 51 4.63 -6.97 6.60
N THR A 52 5.84 -6.56 6.93
CA THR A 52 6.10 -5.28 7.58
C THR A 52 6.86 -4.37 6.64
N MET A 53 6.49 -3.09 6.58
CA MET A 53 7.32 -2.05 6.00
C MET A 53 7.82 -1.15 7.11
N TYR A 54 9.10 -0.82 7.13
CA TYR A 54 9.63 0.12 8.12
C TYR A 54 10.78 0.96 7.58
N PHE A 55 10.82 2.20 8.03
CA PHE A 55 11.93 3.12 7.80
C PHE A 55 13.00 2.94 8.88
N ASP A 56 14.26 2.98 8.47
CA ASP A 56 15.39 3.00 9.40
C ASP A 56 15.31 4.23 10.33
N SER A 57 15.90 4.10 11.54
CA SER A 57 15.98 5.19 12.52
C SER A 57 17.14 6.17 12.25
N SER A 58 17.82 6.02 11.11
CA SER A 58 18.93 6.88 10.69
C SER A 58 18.91 7.12 9.18
N PHE A 59 19.65 8.15 8.76
CA PHE A 59 19.86 8.43 7.34
C PHE A 59 21.01 7.59 6.77
N THR A 60 20.89 7.27 5.48
CA THR A 60 21.98 6.74 4.66
C THR A 60 22.43 7.82 3.68
N GLU A 61 23.74 8.05 3.59
CA GLU A 61 24.32 8.96 2.59
C GLU A 61 24.70 8.17 1.34
N LEU A 62 24.15 8.57 0.19
CA LEU A 62 24.51 8.02 -1.13
C LEU A 62 24.93 9.20 -2.01
N GLY A 63 26.23 9.27 -2.31
CA GLY A 63 26.82 10.45 -2.96
C GLY A 63 26.69 11.70 -2.08
N ASN A 64 26.06 12.75 -2.60
CA ASN A 64 25.82 14.01 -1.88
C ASN A 64 24.37 14.15 -1.36
N LYS A 65 23.61 13.04 -1.34
CA LYS A 65 22.19 13.02 -0.98
C LYS A 65 21.97 12.16 0.26
N LYS A 66 21.00 12.56 1.09
CA LYS A 66 20.56 11.84 2.29
C LYS A 66 19.24 11.14 2.01
N TYR A 67 19.18 9.86 2.34
CA TYR A 67 18.00 9.03 2.19
C TYR A 67 17.65 8.36 3.51
N ILE A 68 16.42 7.88 3.63
CA ILE A 68 16.01 6.93 4.66
C ILE A 68 15.71 5.61 3.94
N LYS A 69 16.26 4.52 4.45
CA LYS A 69 16.00 3.19 3.91
C LYS A 69 14.64 2.71 4.41
N GLU A 70 13.77 2.31 3.50
CA GLU A 70 12.58 1.52 3.81
C GLU A 70 12.91 0.05 3.56
N THR A 71 12.63 -0.81 4.53
CA THR A 71 12.74 -2.25 4.40
C THR A 71 11.35 -2.86 4.39
N ILE A 72 11.12 -3.76 3.43
CA ILE A 72 9.92 -4.60 3.34
C ILE A 72 10.33 -6.01 3.76
N ASP A 73 9.75 -6.48 4.86
CA ASP A 73 10.05 -7.76 5.50
C ASP A 73 8.86 -8.72 5.38
N TYR A 74 9.07 -9.80 4.62
CA TYR A 74 8.10 -10.88 4.39
C TYR A 74 8.29 -12.05 5.39
N GLY A 75 9.21 -11.93 6.35
CA GLY A 75 9.55 -12.93 7.36
C GLY A 75 10.66 -13.87 6.92
N ASP A 76 10.57 -14.44 5.71
CA ASP A 76 11.60 -15.31 5.13
C ASP A 76 12.61 -14.58 4.23
N SER A 77 12.25 -13.36 3.82
CA SER A 77 12.98 -12.56 2.85
C SER A 77 12.74 -11.07 3.10
N GLN A 78 13.73 -10.26 2.73
CA GLN A 78 13.66 -8.81 2.85
C GLN A 78 14.11 -8.15 1.56
N THR A 79 13.46 -7.05 1.21
CA THR A 79 13.91 -6.12 0.17
C THR A 79 13.91 -4.70 0.72
N PHE A 80 14.59 -3.78 0.06
CA PHE A 80 14.67 -2.40 0.53
C PHE A 80 14.81 -1.41 -0.61
N VAL A 81 14.36 -0.19 -0.32
CA VAL A 81 14.43 0.96 -1.21
C VAL A 81 14.84 2.18 -0.38
N TYR A 82 15.57 3.12 -0.98
CA TYR A 82 15.95 4.36 -0.31
C TYR A 82 15.04 5.50 -0.73
N TYR A 83 14.46 6.22 0.22
CA TYR A 83 13.57 7.35 -0.05
C TYR A 83 14.16 8.68 0.40
N ARG A 84 13.80 9.73 -0.31
CA ARG A 84 14.01 11.12 0.11
C ARG A 84 12.91 12.01 -0.46
N GLU A 85 12.73 13.17 0.15
CA GLU A 85 11.91 14.22 -0.42
C GLU A 85 12.79 15.27 -1.10
N GLU A 86 12.42 15.69 -2.32
CA GLU A 86 13.09 16.78 -3.04
C GLU A 86 12.08 17.64 -3.78
N ASN A 87 12.04 18.93 -3.45
CA ASN A 87 11.11 19.89 -4.04
C ASN A 87 9.65 19.38 -3.97
N LYS A 88 9.27 18.74 -2.85
CA LYS A 88 7.98 18.07 -2.59
C LYS A 88 7.70 16.81 -3.42
N ASN A 89 8.63 16.37 -4.27
CA ASN A 89 8.54 15.04 -4.87
C ASN A 89 9.05 14.01 -3.87
N ILE A 90 8.40 12.88 -3.82
CA ILE A 90 8.90 11.69 -3.13
C ILE A 90 9.71 10.91 -4.15
N ILE A 91 10.99 10.75 -3.85
CA ILE A 91 11.95 10.09 -4.73
C ILE A 91 12.37 8.79 -4.05
N TYR A 92 12.39 7.71 -4.82
CA TYR A 92 12.98 6.44 -4.40
C TYR A 92 14.19 6.08 -5.24
N PHE A 93 15.11 5.31 -4.65
CA PHE A 93 16.29 4.79 -5.30
C PHE A 93 16.43 3.30 -4.98
N LYS A 94 16.41 2.48 -6.04
CA LYS A 94 16.70 1.04 -5.92
C LYS A 94 18.18 0.79 -6.24
N PRO A 95 18.94 0.11 -5.35
CA PRO A 95 20.39 -0.06 -5.52
C PRO A 95 20.81 -0.83 -6.77
N ASP A 96 19.98 -1.78 -7.19
CA ASP A 96 20.16 -2.60 -8.39
C ASP A 96 20.00 -1.79 -9.68
N GLN A 97 19.05 -0.86 -9.72
CA GLN A 97 18.79 0.00 -10.89
C GLN A 97 19.76 1.20 -10.99
N LYS A 98 20.40 1.60 -9.87
CA LYS A 98 21.34 2.74 -9.80
C LYS A 98 20.77 4.07 -10.30
N GLN A 99 19.45 4.20 -10.34
CA GLN A 99 18.76 5.41 -10.78
C GLN A 99 17.63 5.77 -9.83
N GLU A 100 17.36 7.07 -9.73
CA GLU A 100 16.24 7.59 -8.95
C GLU A 100 14.96 7.57 -9.77
N THR A 101 13.85 7.27 -9.11
CA THR A 101 12.51 7.33 -9.67
C THR A 101 11.63 8.19 -8.76
N ILE A 102 10.65 8.86 -9.35
CA ILE A 102 9.60 9.54 -8.59
C ILE A 102 8.60 8.50 -8.09
N GLU A 103 8.43 8.38 -6.77
CA GLU A 103 7.34 7.61 -6.15
C GLU A 103 6.03 8.39 -6.26
N ILE A 104 6.04 9.66 -5.82
CA ILE A 104 4.89 10.56 -5.85
C ILE A 104 5.36 11.95 -6.33
N PRO A 105 4.78 12.50 -7.41
CA PRO A 105 5.14 13.82 -7.90
C PRO A 105 4.63 14.92 -6.97
N ALA A 106 5.33 16.06 -6.93
CA ALA A 106 4.97 17.22 -6.12
C ALA A 106 3.59 17.80 -6.47
N ILE A 107 3.22 17.72 -7.76
CA ILE A 107 1.94 18.20 -8.28
C ILE A 107 1.04 17.00 -8.49
N ILE A 108 -0.05 16.91 -7.73
CA ILE A 108 -1.01 15.81 -7.81
C ILE A 108 -2.20 16.24 -8.65
N THR A 109 -2.25 15.76 -9.89
CA THR A 109 -3.34 16.04 -10.83
C THR A 109 -3.80 14.73 -11.49
N ILE A 110 -5.11 14.51 -11.56
CA ILE A 110 -5.68 13.36 -12.29
C ILE A 110 -5.21 13.39 -13.74
N GLY A 111 -4.75 12.24 -14.23
CA GLY A 111 -4.20 12.07 -15.58
C GLY A 111 -2.70 12.38 -15.69
N MET A 112 -2.04 12.85 -14.64
CA MET A 112 -0.58 13.00 -14.64
C MET A 112 0.09 11.63 -14.80
N VAL A 113 1.11 11.56 -15.68
CA VAL A 113 1.86 10.35 -16.02
C VAL A 113 3.34 10.58 -15.79
N TRP A 114 4.02 9.57 -15.24
CA TRP A 114 5.48 9.47 -15.22
C TRP A 114 5.89 8.00 -15.35
N TYR A 115 7.19 7.76 -15.46
CA TYR A 115 7.75 6.44 -15.69
C TYR A 115 8.78 6.10 -14.62
N GLU A 116 8.95 4.80 -14.37
CA GLU A 116 10.13 4.33 -13.66
C GLU A 116 11.38 4.66 -14.48
N SER A 117 12.51 4.89 -13.80
CA SER A 117 13.78 5.26 -14.44
C SER A 117 14.24 4.27 -15.51
N ASP A 118 13.97 2.97 -15.33
CA ASP A 118 14.27 1.93 -16.33
C ASP A 118 13.20 1.78 -17.44
N SER A 119 12.14 2.60 -17.39
CA SER A 119 11.02 2.58 -18.33
C SER A 119 10.28 1.23 -18.40
N THR A 120 10.34 0.41 -17.36
CA THR A 120 9.57 -0.86 -17.31
C THR A 120 8.19 -0.67 -16.70
N TRP A 121 7.96 0.45 -16.01
CA TRP A 121 6.67 0.82 -15.42
C TRP A 121 6.24 2.23 -15.82
N LYS A 122 4.92 2.38 -15.99
CA LYS A 122 4.23 3.64 -16.18
C LYS A 122 3.30 3.88 -14.99
N TYR A 123 3.36 5.07 -14.43
CA TYR A 123 2.48 5.49 -13.33
C TYR A 123 1.48 6.53 -13.83
N THR A 124 0.27 6.50 -13.29
CA THR A 124 -0.78 7.47 -13.62
C THR A 124 -1.61 7.78 -12.39
N ILE A 125 -1.80 9.07 -12.05
CA ILE A 125 -2.77 9.44 -11.03
C ILE A 125 -4.16 9.29 -11.63
N THR A 126 -4.93 8.32 -11.13
CA THR A 126 -6.27 8.01 -11.66
C THR A 126 -7.40 8.51 -10.78
N GLY A 127 -7.12 8.82 -9.50
CA GLY A 127 -8.14 9.30 -8.57
C GLY A 127 -7.53 10.12 -7.44
N ILE A 128 -8.31 11.10 -6.98
CA ILE A 128 -8.02 11.92 -5.80
C ILE A 128 -9.32 11.99 -5.01
N LYS A 129 -9.22 11.92 -3.68
CA LYS A 129 -10.37 11.82 -2.75
C LYS A 129 -11.15 10.51 -2.85
N GLU A 130 -10.48 9.45 -3.26
CA GLU A 130 -11.08 8.13 -3.38
C GLU A 130 -11.29 7.47 -2.01
N THR A 131 -12.13 6.44 -1.97
CA THR A 131 -12.30 5.60 -0.78
C THR A 131 -11.64 4.24 -1.02
N PHE A 132 -10.84 3.79 -0.06
CA PHE A 132 -10.27 2.45 -0.04
C PHE A 132 -10.85 1.65 1.12
N GLU A 133 -11.71 0.69 0.79
CA GLU A 133 -12.33 -0.20 1.76
C GLU A 133 -11.59 -1.53 1.80
N THR A 134 -11.21 -1.96 3.00
CA THR A 134 -10.55 -3.23 3.33
C THR A 134 -11.53 -4.11 4.13
N PRO A 135 -11.17 -5.35 4.48
CA PRO A 135 -11.99 -6.17 5.35
C PRO A 135 -12.28 -5.53 6.73
N THR A 136 -11.33 -4.76 7.27
CA THR A 136 -11.38 -4.23 8.64
C THR A 136 -11.54 -2.71 8.72
N SER A 137 -11.32 -1.99 7.63
CA SER A 137 -11.17 -0.52 7.65
C SER A 137 -11.67 0.14 6.38
N ILE A 138 -12.03 1.41 6.49
CA ILE A 138 -12.39 2.29 5.38
C ILE A 138 -11.47 3.51 5.46
N PHE A 139 -10.69 3.74 4.42
CA PHE A 139 -9.81 4.91 4.30
C PHE A 139 -10.42 5.91 3.34
N LEU A 140 -10.65 7.13 3.82
CA LEU A 140 -11.26 8.22 3.07
C LEU A 140 -10.20 9.15 2.50
N ASN A 141 -10.53 9.86 1.44
CA ASN A 141 -9.68 10.87 0.80
C ASN A 141 -8.33 10.33 0.25
N CYS A 142 -8.33 9.11 -0.28
CA CYS A 142 -7.12 8.50 -0.83
C CYS A 142 -6.73 9.10 -2.20
N LEU A 143 -5.42 9.12 -2.44
CA LEU A 143 -4.81 9.23 -3.76
C LEU A 143 -4.73 7.83 -4.38
N VAL A 144 -5.05 7.72 -5.66
CA VAL A 144 -4.89 6.47 -6.43
C VAL A 144 -3.87 6.67 -7.52
N ILE A 145 -2.81 5.87 -7.46
CA ILE A 145 -1.78 5.77 -8.49
C ILE A 145 -1.93 4.40 -9.15
N GLN A 146 -2.24 4.41 -10.44
CA GLN A 146 -2.18 3.22 -11.27
C GLN A 146 -0.74 2.98 -11.70
N SER A 147 -0.26 1.75 -11.51
CA SER A 147 1.01 1.28 -12.06
C SER A 147 0.76 0.25 -13.14
N GLU A 148 1.20 0.54 -14.37
CA GLU A 148 1.13 -0.34 -15.52
C GLU A 148 2.51 -0.91 -15.85
N ASN A 149 2.63 -2.23 -15.89
CA ASN A 149 3.83 -2.93 -16.34
C ASN A 149 3.89 -2.89 -17.87
N ILE A 150 4.78 -2.05 -18.40
CA ILE A 150 4.93 -1.83 -19.85
C ILE A 150 5.95 -2.79 -20.49
N ASP A 151 6.85 -3.40 -19.71
CA ASP A 151 7.75 -4.46 -20.16
C ASP A 151 7.47 -5.81 -19.49
N ARG A 152 6.48 -6.52 -20.05
CA ARG A 152 6.10 -7.85 -19.58
C ARG A 152 7.17 -8.93 -19.83
N LYS A 153 8.15 -8.69 -20.70
CA LYS A 153 9.24 -9.64 -20.94
C LYS A 153 10.28 -9.53 -19.84
N ALA A 154 10.61 -8.30 -19.41
CA ALA A 154 11.47 -8.07 -18.26
C ALA A 154 10.79 -8.51 -16.96
N ASN A 155 9.47 -8.28 -16.83
CA ASN A 155 8.72 -8.49 -15.59
C ASN A 155 7.55 -9.49 -15.74
N PRO A 156 7.78 -10.75 -16.14
CA PRO A 156 6.71 -11.69 -16.52
C PRO A 156 5.88 -12.17 -15.33
N LYS A 157 6.42 -12.08 -14.10
CA LYS A 157 5.76 -12.51 -12.86
C LYS A 157 4.82 -11.44 -12.26
N HIS A 158 4.84 -10.22 -12.80
CA HIS A 158 4.03 -9.12 -12.27
C HIS A 158 2.71 -9.01 -13.03
N TYR A 159 1.67 -8.56 -12.32
CA TYR A 159 0.39 -8.22 -12.94
C TYR A 159 0.57 -7.07 -13.93
N ARG A 160 -0.38 -6.94 -14.85
CA ARG A 160 -0.34 -5.83 -15.82
C ARG A 160 -0.61 -4.49 -15.15
N LEU A 161 -1.52 -4.45 -14.17
CA LEU A 161 -2.05 -3.22 -13.61
C LEU A 161 -2.27 -3.37 -12.11
N TYR A 162 -1.76 -2.40 -11.35
CA TYR A 162 -1.95 -2.26 -9.91
C TYR A 162 -2.61 -0.92 -9.64
N LEU A 163 -3.63 -0.88 -8.78
CA LEU A 163 -4.20 0.38 -8.27
C LEU A 163 -3.72 0.58 -6.84
N GLN A 164 -2.71 1.42 -6.65
CA GLN A 164 -2.11 1.69 -5.36
C GLN A 164 -2.80 2.87 -4.70
N TYR A 165 -3.19 2.71 -3.44
CA TYR A 165 -3.90 3.70 -2.65
C TYR A 165 -2.97 4.29 -1.60
N TYR A 166 -2.94 5.62 -1.51
CA TYR A 166 -2.17 6.37 -0.53
C TYR A 166 -3.09 7.33 0.23
N GLN A 167 -2.79 7.63 1.48
CA GLN A 167 -3.53 8.61 2.27
C GLN A 167 -2.56 9.56 2.98
N ARG A 168 -2.89 10.86 2.99
CA ARG A 168 -2.04 11.88 3.64
C ARG A 168 -1.81 11.55 5.11
N GLY A 169 -0.55 11.63 5.51
CA GLY A 169 -0.06 11.37 6.86
C GLY A 169 0.03 9.89 7.23
N ARG A 170 -0.40 8.97 6.36
CA ARG A 170 -0.25 7.52 6.57
C ARG A 170 0.66 6.86 5.56
N GLY A 171 0.71 7.36 4.33
CA GLY A 171 1.50 6.74 3.29
C GLY A 171 0.66 5.80 2.44
N TYR A 172 1.33 4.76 1.95
CA TYR A 172 0.71 3.64 1.24
C TYR A 172 -0.31 2.93 2.16
N ILE A 173 -1.50 2.69 1.64
CA ILE A 173 -2.61 2.05 2.37
C ILE A 173 -2.88 0.65 1.85
N GLY A 174 -2.60 0.39 0.57
CA GLY A 174 -2.89 -0.91 -0.02
C GLY A 174 -3.03 -0.86 -1.53
N THR A 175 -3.31 -2.02 -2.11
CA THR A 175 -3.44 -2.17 -3.56
C THR A 175 -4.70 -2.96 -3.92
N LYS A 176 -5.35 -2.56 -5.02
CA LYS A 176 -6.32 -3.41 -5.73
C LYS A 176 -5.72 -4.01 -7.00
N LEU A 177 -6.12 -5.26 -7.26
CA LEU A 177 -5.87 -6.00 -8.50
C LEU A 177 -7.21 -6.48 -9.06
N GLY A 178 -7.51 -6.16 -10.32
CA GLY A 178 -8.78 -6.56 -10.93
C GLY A 178 -10.03 -6.09 -10.16
N GLY A 179 -9.93 -4.96 -9.44
CA GLY A 179 -11.01 -4.42 -8.61
C GLY A 179 -11.11 -5.02 -7.19
N LEU A 180 -10.37 -6.08 -6.89
CA LEU A 180 -10.34 -6.72 -5.57
C LEU A 180 -9.17 -6.19 -4.74
N VAL A 181 -9.37 -6.08 -3.43
CA VAL A 181 -8.29 -5.75 -2.49
C VAL A 181 -7.28 -6.89 -2.47
N TYR A 182 -6.03 -6.57 -2.81
CA TYR A 182 -4.92 -7.52 -2.80
C TYR A 182 -4.07 -7.37 -1.55
N SER A 183 -3.74 -6.12 -1.19
CA SER A 183 -2.98 -5.79 0.01
C SER A 183 -3.59 -4.60 0.74
N TYR A 184 -3.41 -4.53 2.06
CA TYR A 184 -3.86 -3.40 2.85
C TYR A 184 -3.14 -3.24 4.20
N LEU A 185 -3.09 -2.01 4.68
CA LEU A 185 -2.54 -1.60 5.97
C LEU A 185 -3.42 -2.08 7.13
N ASN A 186 -2.81 -2.69 8.14
CA ASN A 186 -3.45 -3.05 9.40
C ASN A 186 -3.27 -1.89 10.40
N MET A 187 -4.37 -1.25 10.81
CA MET A 187 -4.34 -0.05 11.68
C MET A 187 -4.30 -0.36 13.18
N ASP A 188 -4.47 -1.62 13.57
CA ASP A 188 -4.77 -2.03 14.95
C ASP A 188 -3.68 -2.95 15.56
N GLU A 189 -2.45 -2.89 15.07
CA GLU A 189 -1.28 -3.61 15.63
C GLU A 189 -0.14 -2.67 16.01
#